data_AF-A0A1V6RJF8-F1
#
_entry.id   AF-A0A1V6RJF8-F1
#
_cell.length_a   1.000
_cell.length_b   1.000
_cell.length_c   1.000
_cell.angle_alpha   90.00
_cell.angle_beta   90.00
_cell.angle_gamma   90.00
#
_symmetry.space_group_name_H-M   'P 1'
#
loop_
_entity.id
_entity.type
_entity.pdbx_description
1 polymer ?
#
loop_
_entity_poly.entity_id
_entity_poly.type
_entity_poly.pdbx_seq_one_letter_code
_entity_poly.pdbx_strand_id
1 'polypeptide(L)'
;MVSADRNTNNTPHRIFTDFMPFPRLRNAMVSGSVEYTREEFDIDYGRSVSINWPSSKPLLVRNDSLDVVLNPEFELHALNYSNWSLNEEFALKYPHMATMATIR
;
A
#
# COMPACT_ATOMS: atom_id res chain seq x y z
N MET A 1 16.35 -15.83 20.93
CA MET A 1 15.44 -16.65 20.11
C MET A 1 14.89 -15.75 19.02
N VAL A 2 15.61 -15.67 17.90
CA VAL A 2 15.21 -14.85 16.75
C VAL A 2 14.13 -15.63 16.01
N SER A 3 12.89 -15.15 16.08
CA SER A 3 11.79 -15.73 15.31
C SER A 3 12.15 -15.61 13.83
N ALA A 4 12.26 -16.75 13.16
CA ALA A 4 12.50 -16.80 11.72
C ALA A 4 11.35 -16.09 11.01
N ASP A 5 11.62 -14.90 10.48
CA ASP A 5 10.80 -14.30 9.44
C ASP A 5 10.76 -15.31 8.28
N ARG A 6 9.66 -16.05 8.17
CA ARG A 6 9.44 -16.94 7.04
C ARG A 6 9.49 -16.08 5.80
N ASN A 7 10.43 -16.39 4.93
CA ASN A 7 10.63 -15.75 3.64
C ASN A 7 9.33 -15.89 2.81
N THR A 8 8.42 -14.93 2.95
CA THR A 8 7.11 -14.90 2.27
C THR A 8 7.21 -14.80 0.75
N ASN A 9 8.41 -14.59 0.21
CA ASN A 9 8.67 -14.41 -1.22
C ASN A 9 8.46 -15.67 -2.07
N ASN A 10 8.13 -16.83 -1.49
CA ASN A 10 7.97 -18.10 -2.24
C ASN A 10 6.60 -18.76 -2.05
N THR A 11 5.65 -18.09 -1.39
CA THR A 11 4.27 -18.57 -1.29
C THR A 11 3.49 -18.07 -2.50
N PRO A 12 2.82 -18.93 -3.30
CA PRO A 12 1.98 -18.46 -4.39
C PRO A 12 0.88 -17.52 -3.89
N HIS A 13 0.80 -16.33 -4.47
CA HIS A 13 -0.22 -15.34 -4.14
C HIS A 13 -0.53 -14.48 -5.38
N ARG A 14 -1.53 -13.59 -5.28
CA ARG A 14 -1.94 -12.73 -6.40
C ARG A 14 -0.93 -11.61 -6.59
N ILE A 15 -0.53 -11.35 -7.84
CA ILE A 15 0.49 -10.33 -8.20
C ILE A 15 0.28 -8.95 -7.55
N PHE A 16 -0.97 -8.51 -7.34
CA PHE A 16 -1.22 -7.20 -6.72
C PHE A 16 -0.77 -7.13 -5.25
N THR A 17 -0.65 -8.27 -4.57
CA THR A 17 -0.25 -8.37 -3.16
C THR A 17 1.18 -7.89 -2.94
N ASP A 18 2.06 -8.03 -3.94
CA ASP A 18 3.44 -7.55 -3.87
C ASP A 18 3.55 -6.02 -3.87
N PHE A 19 2.52 -5.33 -4.38
CA PHE A 19 2.46 -3.87 -4.42
C PHE A 19 1.74 -3.26 -3.22
N MET A 20 1.43 -4.06 -2.19
CA MET A 20 0.79 -3.55 -0.97
C MET A 20 1.80 -2.92 0.00
N PRO A 21 1.66 -1.62 0.32
CA PRO A 21 2.53 -0.92 1.26
C PRO A 21 2.11 -1.14 2.72
N PHE A 22 1.39 -2.22 3.00
CA PHE A 22 0.87 -2.59 4.32
C PHE A 22 1.36 -3.99 4.69
N PRO A 23 2.53 -4.14 5.33
CA PRO A 23 3.16 -5.45 5.56
C PRO A 23 2.27 -6.46 6.29
N ARG A 24 1.47 -6.01 7.26
CA ARG A 24 0.54 -6.88 8.01
C ARG A 24 -0.59 -7.40 7.12
N LEU A 25 -1.23 -6.51 6.36
CA LEU A 25 -2.30 -6.88 5.42
C LEU A 25 -1.76 -7.80 4.31
N ARG A 26 -0.60 -7.44 3.73
CA ARG A 26 0.11 -8.29 2.75
C ARG A 26 0.30 -9.70 3.29
N ASN A 27 0.90 -9.85 4.47
CA ASN A 27 1.19 -11.15 5.06
C ASN A 27 -0.10 -11.95 5.35
N ALA A 28 -1.17 -11.26 5.76
CA ALA A 28 -2.47 -11.89 5.98
C ALA A 28 -3.08 -12.42 4.67
N MET A 29 -2.97 -11.68 3.56
CA MET A 29 -3.44 -12.16 2.25
C MET A 29 -2.57 -13.30 1.70
N VAL A 30 -1.25 -13.19 1.80
CA VAL A 30 -0.32 -14.26 1.34
C VAL A 30 -0.55 -15.56 2.09
N SER A 31 -0.85 -15.48 3.39
CA SER A 31 -1.12 -16.66 4.22
C SER A 31 -2.54 -17.22 4.06
N GLY A 32 -3.44 -16.52 3.37
CA GLY A 32 -4.86 -16.88 3.30
C GLY A 32 -5.61 -16.66 4.62
N SER A 33 -5.08 -15.83 5.53
CA SER A 33 -5.71 -15.51 6.82
C SER A 33 -6.88 -14.52 6.68
N VAL A 34 -7.13 -14.01 5.48
CA VAL A 34 -8.25 -13.13 5.15
C VAL A 34 -8.92 -13.63 3.87
N GLU A 35 -10.24 -13.64 3.87
CA GLU A 35 -11.05 -14.03 2.71
C GLU A 35 -11.54 -12.78 1.98
N TYR A 36 -11.53 -12.83 0.66
CA TYR A 36 -12.06 -11.78 -0.21
C TYR A 36 -12.47 -12.34 -1.58
N THR A 37 -13.49 -11.74 -2.18
CA THR A 37 -13.86 -11.93 -3.58
C THR A 37 -12.89 -11.12 -4.45
N ARG A 38 -12.28 -11.77 -5.44
CA ARG A 38 -11.19 -11.16 -6.22
C ARG A 38 -11.64 -9.89 -6.94
N GLU A 39 -12.72 -9.99 -7.71
CA GLU A 39 -13.19 -8.97 -8.65
C GLU A 39 -13.70 -7.70 -7.95
N GLU A 40 -14.02 -7.79 -6.66
CA GLU A 40 -14.48 -6.65 -5.86
C GLU A 40 -13.30 -6.04 -5.10
N PHE A 41 -12.42 -6.88 -4.55
CA PHE A 41 -11.36 -6.42 -3.67
C PHE A 41 -10.29 -5.58 -4.39
N ASP A 42 -9.86 -5.96 -5.59
CA ASP A 42 -8.80 -5.23 -6.29
C ASP A 42 -9.26 -3.81 -6.69
N ILE A 43 -10.52 -3.68 -7.12
CA ILE A 43 -11.17 -2.39 -7.40
C ILE A 43 -11.26 -1.54 -6.13
N ASP A 44 -11.76 -2.12 -5.04
CA ASP A 44 -11.98 -1.37 -3.80
C ASP A 44 -10.65 -0.96 -3.16
N TYR A 45 -9.68 -1.86 -3.13
CA TYR A 45 -8.32 -1.56 -2.68
C TYR A 45 -7.67 -0.47 -3.55
N GLY A 46 -7.74 -0.60 -4.87
CA GLY A 46 -7.13 0.34 -5.81
C GLY A 46 -7.74 1.75 -5.73
N ARG A 47 -9.03 1.87 -5.42
CA ARG A 47 -9.70 3.16 -5.19
C ARG A 47 -9.39 3.77 -3.82
N SER A 48 -9.03 2.92 -2.86
CA SER A 48 -8.84 3.30 -1.46
C SER A 48 -7.41 3.69 -1.14
N VAL A 49 -6.43 3.02 -1.77
CA VAL A 49 -5.01 3.20 -1.48
C VAL A 49 -4.50 4.57 -1.93
N SER A 50 -3.87 5.28 -1.00
CA SER A 50 -3.32 6.61 -1.21
C SER A 50 -1.95 6.78 -0.56
N ILE A 51 -1.10 7.58 -1.20
CA ILE A 51 0.10 8.13 -0.59
C ILE A 51 -0.27 9.49 -0.02
N ASN A 52 0.00 9.70 1.27
CA ASN A 52 -0.31 10.91 2.03
C ASN A 52 0.64 12.07 1.70
N TRP A 53 0.78 12.37 0.42
CA TRP A 53 1.62 13.43 -0.09
C TRP A 53 1.07 14.80 0.33
N PRO A 54 1.88 15.68 0.95
CA PRO A 54 1.40 16.99 1.39
C PRO A 54 0.94 17.85 0.20
N SER A 55 -0.27 18.41 0.29
CA SER A 55 -0.81 19.33 -0.73
C SER A 55 0.01 20.61 -0.89
N SER A 56 0.83 20.95 0.11
CA SER A 56 1.78 22.07 0.06
C SER A 56 3.02 21.81 -0.80
N LYS A 57 3.26 20.55 -1.25
CA LYS A 57 4.41 20.19 -2.06
C LYS A 57 4.00 19.80 -3.49
N PRO A 58 4.69 20.29 -4.52
CA PRO A 58 4.41 19.87 -5.89
C PRO A 58 4.82 18.41 -6.09
N LEU A 59 3.96 17.62 -6.74
CA LEU A 59 4.28 16.24 -7.15
C LEU A 59 5.28 16.22 -8.32
N LEU A 60 5.16 17.21 -9.21
CA LEU A 60 6.02 17.37 -10.38
C LEU A 60 6.86 18.63 -10.24
N VAL A 61 8.15 18.52 -10.52
CA VAL A 61 9.12 19.63 -10.49
C VAL A 61 9.87 19.69 -11.81
N ARG A 62 10.59 20.79 -12.05
CA ARG A 62 11.57 20.87 -13.14
C ARG A 62 12.97 20.56 -12.61
N ASN A 63 13.69 19.68 -13.29
CA ASN A 63 15.10 19.45 -13.00
C ASN A 63 15.99 20.55 -13.62
N ASP A 64 17.31 20.43 -13.45
CA ASP A 64 18.29 21.37 -14.01
C ASP A 64 18.26 21.45 -15.54
N SER A 65 17.81 20.38 -16.20
CA SER A 65 17.60 20.30 -17.66
C SER A 65 16.25 20.85 -18.11
N LEU A 66 15.45 21.41 -17.19
CA LEU A 66 14.09 21.92 -17.39
C LEU A 66 13.04 20.84 -17.75
N ASP A 67 13.36 19.57 -17.62
CA ASP A 67 12.41 18.47 -17.83
C ASP A 67 11.41 18.39 -16.65
N VAL A 68 10.17 18.00 -16.94
CA VAL A 68 9.15 17.73 -15.90
C VAL A 68 9.39 16.34 -15.35
N VAL A 69 9.74 16.25 -14.07
CA VAL A 69 10.06 15.01 -13.37
C VAL A 69 9.25 14.88 -12.08
N LEU A 70 9.17 13.68 -11.49
CA LEU A 70 8.66 13.51 -10.13
C LEU A 70 9.55 14.28 -9.16
N ASN A 71 8.92 14.88 -8.15
CA ASN A 71 9.65 15.47 -7.04
C ASN A 71 10.52 14.38 -6.37
N PRO A 72 11.85 14.53 -6.26
CA PRO A 72 12.70 13.51 -5.64
C PRO A 72 12.30 13.20 -4.18
N GLU A 73 11.70 14.15 -3.48
CA GLU A 73 11.16 13.93 -2.14
C GLU A 73 9.92 13.03 -2.14
N PHE A 74 9.18 12.96 -3.25
CA PHE A 74 8.01 12.09 -3.40
C PHE A 74 8.43 10.61 -3.38
N GLU A 75 9.53 10.24 -4.04
CA GLU A 75 9.99 8.84 -4.05
C GLU A 75 10.37 8.38 -2.64
N LEU A 76 11.15 9.18 -1.91
CA LEU A 76 11.52 8.90 -0.51
C LEU A 76 10.27 8.82 0.38
N HIS A 77 9.27 9.66 0.11
CA HIS A 77 8.01 9.65 0.84
C HIS A 77 7.17 8.40 0.55
N ALA A 78 7.09 7.98 -0.72
CA ALA A 78 6.37 6.78 -1.15
C ALA A 78 7.04 5.48 -0.65
N LEU A 79 8.35 5.47 -0.45
CA LEU A 79 9.07 4.31 0.09
C LEU A 79 8.82 4.08 1.59
N ASN A 80 8.26 5.06 2.30
CA ASN A 80 7.92 4.92 3.71
C ASN A 80 6.47 4.44 3.88
N TYR A 81 6.27 3.21 4.38
CA TYR A 81 4.95 2.62 4.61
C TYR A 81 4.04 3.44 5.53
N SER A 82 4.58 4.25 6.45
CA SER A 82 3.76 5.11 7.32
C SER A 82 3.02 6.20 6.55
N ASN A 83 3.43 6.48 5.32
CA ASN A 83 2.82 7.50 4.48
C ASN A 83 1.70 6.95 3.59
N TRP A 84 1.37 5.67 3.68
CA TRP A 84 0.27 5.08 2.93
C TRP A 84 -0.97 4.96 3.81
N SER A 85 -2.15 5.08 3.20
CA SER A 85 -3.42 4.83 3.86
C SER A 85 -4.45 4.23 2.91
N LEU A 86 -5.49 3.65 3.51
CA LEU A 86 -6.74 3.27 2.87
C LEU A 86 -7.84 4.21 3.36
N ASN A 87 -8.81 4.51 2.51
CA ASN A 87 -9.98 5.32 2.85
C ASN A 87 -10.96 4.62 3.81
N GLU A 88 -11.85 5.40 4.40
CA GLU A 88 -12.88 4.91 5.32
C GLU A 88 -13.86 3.90 4.67
N GLU A 89 -14.16 4.04 3.37
CA GLU A 89 -15.03 3.10 2.65
C GLU A 89 -14.47 1.68 2.63
N PHE A 90 -13.15 1.53 2.49
CA PHE A 90 -12.48 0.24 2.61
C PHE A 90 -12.63 -0.32 4.02
N ALA A 91 -12.51 0.52 5.06
CA ALA A 91 -12.65 0.07 6.43
C ALA A 91 -14.08 -0.40 6.75
N LEU A 92 -15.09 0.23 6.16
CA LEU A 92 -16.49 -0.18 6.28
C LEU A 92 -16.75 -1.53 5.61
N LYS A 93 -16.17 -1.75 4.42
CA LYS A 93 -16.37 -3.00 3.66
C LYS A 93 -15.51 -4.17 4.16
N TYR A 94 -14.30 -3.88 4.65
CA TYR A 94 -13.30 -4.88 5.06
C TYR A 94 -12.79 -4.62 6.49
N PRO A 95 -13.67 -4.64 7.53
CA PRO A 95 -13.33 -4.19 8.88
C PRO A 95 -12.19 -4.98 9.53
N HIS A 96 -12.08 -6.28 9.26
CA HIS A 96 -10.97 -7.09 9.77
C HIS A 96 -9.62 -6.70 9.14
N MET A 97 -9.60 -6.46 7.83
CA MET A 97 -8.39 -6.05 7.11
C MET A 97 -7.96 -4.63 7.46
N ALA A 98 -8.92 -3.75 7.77
CA ALA A 98 -8.66 -2.37 8.18
C ALA A 98 -7.76 -2.28 9.42
N THR A 99 -7.82 -3.27 10.32
CA THR A 99 -6.95 -3.34 11.51
C THR A 99 -5.46 -3.59 11.19
N MET A 100 -5.15 -3.86 9.92
CA MET A 100 -3.82 -4.24 9.42
C MET A 100 -3.21 -3.19 8.50
N ALA A 101 -3.92 -2.08 8.26
CA ALA A 101 -3.50 -0.96 7.43
C ALA A 101 -3.76 0.37 8.15
N THR A 102 -3.15 1.45 7.66
CA THR A 102 -3.48 2.81 8.11
C THR A 102 -4.78 3.23 7.44
N ILE A 103 -5.76 3.69 8.20
CA ILE A 103 -7.02 4.24 7.66
C ILE A 103 -7.00 5.76 7.79
N ARG A 104 -7.41 6.48 6.73
CA ARG A 104 -7.48 7.95 6.69
C ARG A 104 -8.64 8.44 5.85
#